data_AF-A0A7V7T2H3-F1
#
_entry.id   AF-A0A7V7T2H3-F1
#
_cell.length_a   1.000
_cell.length_b   1.000
_cell.length_c   1.000
_cell.angle_alpha   90.00
_cell.angle_beta   90.00
_cell.angle_gamma   90.00
#
_symmetry.space_group_name_H-M   'P 1'
#
loop_
_entity.id
_entity.type
_entity.pdbx_description
1 polymer ?
#
loop_
_entity_poly.entity_id
_entity_poly.type
_entity_poly.pdbx_seq_one_letter_code
_entity_poly.pdbx_strand_id
1 'polypeptide(L)'
;MGSHAQAQLNITIDGGSASAIPIAVTDFVYPDGPLSTDISAIIRHDLARSGQFAPLSQDLLVEHPAADDDINMGTWRLLKADYIAYASIQSVSAGRIEIRFRLSSVADQKQLLALTLPIKTDQLRAAAHFIADKIYEEIIGVPGAFSTKLAYVTVTENSSGVHFQLMVSDADGFNPQSLVTSKEPLMSPAWSPDRQRIAYVSFEQGNSAIYLQHLKTGERTLMANFKGINSAPKFSPDGRHLAVTLSKGGNADIY
;
A
#
# COMPACT_ATOMS: atom_id res chain seq x y z
N MET A 1 28.40 15.08 12.61
CA MET A 1 27.30 14.10 12.67
C MET A 1 26.58 14.17 11.33
N GLY A 2 26.88 13.23 10.42
CA GLY A 2 26.33 13.24 9.08
C GLY A 2 24.87 12.77 9.09
N SER A 3 23.98 13.61 8.57
CA SER A 3 22.61 13.21 8.25
C SER A 3 22.68 12.11 7.19
N HIS A 4 22.34 10.88 7.57
CA HIS A 4 22.08 9.82 6.60
C HIS A 4 20.76 10.17 5.91
N ALA A 5 20.83 10.70 4.69
CA ALA A 5 19.67 10.80 3.83
C ALA A 5 19.22 9.39 3.46
N GLN A 6 18.27 8.84 4.22
CA GLN A 6 17.53 7.67 3.79
C GLN A 6 16.65 8.11 2.62
N ALA A 7 16.85 7.51 1.45
CA ALA A 7 15.96 7.70 0.31
C ALA A 7 14.61 7.05 0.65
N GLN A 8 13.74 7.82 1.30
CA GLN A 8 12.36 7.44 1.54
C GLN A 8 11.57 7.77 0.27
N LEU A 9 10.90 6.76 -0.29
CA LEU A 9 10.03 6.94 -1.45
C LEU A 9 8.91 7.92 -1.04
N ASN A 10 8.88 9.09 -1.67
CA ASN A 10 7.84 10.08 -1.45
C ASN A 10 6.99 10.17 -2.70
N ILE A 11 5.70 9.90 -2.58
CA ILE A 11 4.76 9.90 -3.71
C ILE A 11 4.08 11.26 -3.77
N THR A 12 4.34 12.03 -4.82
CA THR A 12 3.72 13.33 -5.07
C THR A 12 2.63 13.21 -6.14
N ILE A 13 1.51 13.92 -5.93
CA ILE A 13 0.40 13.97 -6.89
C ILE A 13 0.60 15.21 -7.77
N ASP A 14 0.94 15.03 -9.05
CA ASP A 14 0.96 16.12 -10.04
C ASP A 14 -0.41 16.20 -10.77
N GLY A 15 -1.30 17.02 -10.24
CA GLY A 15 -2.59 17.38 -10.86
C GLY A 15 -3.81 16.63 -10.30
N GLY A 16 -4.71 17.36 -9.63
CA GLY A 16 -6.01 16.83 -9.19
C GLY A 16 -7.06 16.90 -10.30
N SER A 17 -7.92 15.88 -10.41
CA SER A 17 -9.04 15.90 -11.36
C SER A 17 -10.13 16.87 -10.91
N ALA A 18 -10.60 17.74 -11.81
CA ALA A 18 -11.75 18.61 -11.56
C ALA A 18 -13.06 17.84 -11.33
N SER A 19 -13.09 16.53 -11.64
CA SER A 19 -14.24 15.64 -11.44
C SER A 19 -14.10 14.73 -10.22
N ALA A 20 -13.14 14.98 -9.32
CA ALA A 20 -12.94 14.16 -8.14
C ALA A 20 -14.14 14.25 -7.18
N ILE A 21 -14.55 13.10 -6.64
CA ILE A 21 -15.74 12.94 -5.81
C ILE A 21 -15.48 13.53 -4.40
N PRO A 22 -16.21 14.57 -3.98
CA PRO A 22 -16.07 15.14 -2.65
C PRO A 22 -16.48 14.15 -1.55
N ILE A 23 -15.61 13.91 -0.57
CA ILE A 23 -15.90 13.01 0.55
C ILE A 23 -15.43 13.60 1.88
N ALA A 24 -16.29 13.58 2.89
CA ALA A 24 -15.91 13.92 4.25
C ALA A 24 -15.41 12.66 4.96
N VAL A 25 -14.11 12.56 5.21
CA VAL A 25 -13.55 11.51 6.10
C VAL A 25 -13.29 12.17 7.45
N THR A 26 -14.17 11.92 8.42
CA THR A 26 -14.09 12.53 9.75
C THR A 26 -12.95 11.93 10.56
N ASP A 27 -12.53 12.63 11.61
CA ASP A 27 -11.51 12.09 12.50
C ASP A 27 -12.06 10.92 13.34
N PHE A 28 -11.33 9.82 13.34
CA PHE A 28 -11.70 8.62 14.08
C PHE A 28 -11.11 8.70 15.48
N VAL A 29 -11.92 9.17 16.43
CA VAL A 29 -11.48 9.43 17.80
C VAL A 29 -11.43 8.12 18.59
N TYR A 30 -10.28 7.85 19.21
CA TYR A 30 -10.14 6.77 20.19
C TYR A 30 -10.28 7.33 21.61
N PRO A 31 -11.29 6.91 22.39
CA PRO A 31 -11.57 7.49 23.70
C PRO A 31 -10.45 7.30 24.73
N ASP A 32 -9.68 6.21 24.64
CA ASP A 32 -8.67 5.87 25.65
C ASP A 32 -7.30 6.52 25.38
N GLY A 33 -7.24 7.49 24.46
CA GLY A 33 -6.05 8.30 24.18
C GLY A 33 -5.63 8.28 22.70
N PRO A 34 -4.55 9.01 22.33
CA PRO A 34 -4.09 9.05 20.96
C PRO A 34 -3.54 7.68 20.54
N LEU A 35 -3.92 7.24 19.35
CA LEU A 35 -3.30 6.10 18.68
C LEU A 35 -1.94 6.50 18.11
N SER A 36 -1.04 5.52 17.94
CA SER A 36 0.27 5.74 17.32
C SER A 36 0.20 6.09 15.83
N THR A 37 -0.98 5.97 15.22
CA THR A 37 -1.24 6.24 13.81
C THR A 37 -2.65 6.78 13.66
N ASP A 38 -2.79 7.89 12.94
CA ASP A 38 -4.08 8.44 12.54
C ASP A 38 -4.64 7.65 11.34
N ILE A 39 -5.65 6.82 11.61
CA ILE A 39 -6.35 6.00 10.62
C ILE A 39 -7.05 6.89 9.58
N SER A 40 -7.74 7.93 10.05
CA SER A 40 -8.53 8.82 9.19
C SER A 40 -7.65 9.62 8.24
N ALA A 41 -6.47 10.06 8.67
CA ALA A 41 -5.49 10.71 7.80
C ALA A 41 -5.02 9.78 6.66
N ILE A 42 -4.72 8.51 6.95
CA ILE A 42 -4.29 7.55 5.92
C ILE A 42 -5.40 7.33 4.90
N ILE A 43 -6.64 7.16 5.35
CA ILE A 43 -7.80 7.03 4.44
C ILE A 43 -7.92 8.25 3.53
N ARG A 44 -7.81 9.47 4.08
CA ARG A 44 -7.82 10.71 3.27
C ARG A 44 -6.68 10.71 2.25
N HIS A 45 -5.46 10.38 2.65
CA HIS A 45 -4.31 10.37 1.74
C HIS A 45 -4.45 9.31 0.63
N ASP A 46 -4.96 8.13 0.94
CA ASP A 46 -5.21 7.08 -0.05
C ASP A 46 -6.25 7.49 -1.08
N LEU A 47 -7.41 7.97 -0.61
CA LEU A 47 -8.48 8.43 -1.47
C LEU A 47 -8.03 9.60 -2.35
N ALA A 48 -7.33 10.59 -1.78
CA ALA A 48 -6.77 11.70 -2.55
C ALA A 48 -5.74 11.24 -3.59
N ARG A 49 -4.82 10.32 -3.21
CA ARG A 49 -3.78 9.77 -4.10
C ARG A 49 -4.35 8.98 -5.27
N SER A 50 -5.57 8.47 -5.15
CA SER A 50 -6.25 7.79 -6.26
C SER A 50 -6.64 8.74 -7.39
N GLY A 51 -6.76 10.05 -7.13
CA GLY A 51 -7.28 11.04 -8.07
C GLY A 51 -8.80 10.97 -8.32
N GLN A 52 -9.49 9.96 -7.78
CA GLN A 52 -10.95 9.78 -7.92
C GLN A 52 -11.74 10.54 -6.85
N PHE A 53 -11.12 10.86 -5.72
CA PHE A 53 -11.76 11.49 -4.58
C PHE A 53 -11.09 12.81 -4.23
N ALA A 54 -11.89 13.73 -3.71
CA ALA A 54 -11.46 14.98 -3.09
C ALA A 54 -11.90 14.99 -1.62
N PRO A 55 -11.10 14.39 -0.71
CA PRO A 55 -11.37 14.48 0.71
C PRO A 55 -11.46 15.93 1.17
N LEU A 56 -12.48 16.28 1.95
CA LEU A 56 -12.61 17.63 2.50
C LEU A 56 -11.40 17.99 3.36
N SER A 57 -11.00 19.26 3.31
CA SER A 57 -9.96 19.80 4.18
C SER A 57 -10.38 19.69 5.65
N GLN A 58 -9.42 19.37 6.52
CA GLN A 58 -9.69 19.11 7.95
C GLN A 58 -10.28 20.32 8.69
N ASP A 59 -9.95 21.54 8.28
CA ASP A 59 -10.50 22.78 8.84
C ASP A 59 -12.00 22.97 8.56
N LEU A 60 -12.55 22.25 7.58
CA LEU A 60 -13.98 22.23 7.28
C LEU A 60 -14.74 21.15 8.07
N LEU A 61 -14.04 20.23 8.73
CA LEU A 61 -14.65 19.16 9.52
C LEU A 61 -15.14 19.72 10.85
N VAL A 62 -16.37 20.23 10.85
CA VAL A 62 -17.00 20.86 12.02
C VAL A 62 -17.62 19.86 13.01
N GLU A 63 -17.80 18.61 12.59
CA GLU A 63 -18.44 17.54 13.36
C GLU A 63 -17.67 16.22 13.23
N HIS A 64 -17.67 15.41 14.30
CA HIS A 64 -16.98 14.11 14.37
C HIS A 64 -17.93 13.01 14.86
N PRO A 65 -18.96 12.66 14.06
CA PRO A 65 -19.92 11.63 14.43
C PRO A 65 -19.25 10.28 14.68
N ALA A 66 -19.64 9.58 15.74
CA ALA A 66 -19.17 8.24 16.04
C ALA A 66 -20.20 7.17 15.66
N ALA A 67 -21.48 7.55 15.59
CA ALA A 67 -22.61 6.71 15.20
C ALA A 67 -23.57 7.45 14.25
N ASP A 68 -24.49 6.69 13.65
CA ASP A 68 -25.46 7.22 12.67
C ASP A 68 -26.36 8.30 13.26
N ASP A 69 -26.78 8.12 14.52
CA ASP A 69 -27.65 9.06 15.24
C ASP A 69 -26.95 10.40 15.54
N ASP A 70 -25.62 10.47 15.45
CA ASP A 70 -24.84 11.70 15.69
C ASP A 70 -24.78 12.60 14.44
N ILE A 71 -25.21 12.11 13.28
CA ILE A 71 -24.93 12.76 11.98
C ILE A 71 -25.98 13.80 11.63
N ASN A 72 -25.53 15.03 11.47
CA ASN A 72 -26.30 16.06 10.78
C ASN A 72 -26.01 16.08 9.27
N MET A 73 -26.83 15.39 8.48
CA MET A 73 -26.71 15.36 7.00
C MET A 73 -26.77 16.76 6.36
N GLY A 74 -27.42 17.73 7.01
CA GLY A 74 -27.49 19.10 6.52
C GLY A 74 -26.13 19.80 6.49
N THR A 75 -25.29 19.54 7.50
CA THR A 75 -23.92 20.08 7.60
C THR A 75 -23.08 19.62 6.39
N TRP A 76 -23.07 18.32 6.11
CA TRP A 76 -22.26 17.74 5.04
C TRP A 76 -22.73 18.15 3.65
N ARG A 77 -24.05 18.34 3.47
CA ARG A 77 -24.63 18.88 2.24
C ARG A 77 -24.19 20.33 2.00
N LEU A 78 -24.14 21.15 3.05
CA LEU A 78 -23.66 22.54 2.95
C LEU A 78 -22.18 22.60 2.57
N LEU A 79 -21.37 21.67 3.08
CA LEU A 79 -19.96 21.50 2.73
C LEU A 79 -19.74 20.83 1.35
N LYS A 80 -20.81 20.50 0.64
CA LYS A 80 -20.78 19.85 -0.68
C LYS A 80 -20.03 18.51 -0.68
N ALA A 81 -20.09 17.77 0.42
CA ALA A 81 -19.67 16.38 0.43
C ALA A 81 -20.75 15.50 -0.19
N ASP A 82 -20.38 14.61 -1.11
CA ASP A 82 -21.29 13.60 -1.66
C ASP A 82 -21.42 12.41 -0.69
N TYR A 83 -20.33 12.11 0.02
CA TYR A 83 -20.23 11.01 0.97
C TYR A 83 -19.62 11.45 2.30
N ILE A 84 -19.98 10.75 3.37
CA ILE A 84 -19.34 10.85 4.68
C ILE A 84 -18.87 9.48 5.16
N ALA A 85 -17.63 9.43 5.62
CA ALA A 85 -16.96 8.29 6.22
C ALA A 85 -16.60 8.62 7.68
N TYR A 86 -17.08 7.80 8.61
CA TYR A 86 -16.97 8.02 10.06
C TYR A 86 -16.80 6.69 10.79
N ALA A 87 -16.31 6.73 12.03
CA ALA A 87 -16.13 5.53 12.82
C ALA A 87 -16.12 5.80 14.33
N SER A 88 -16.55 4.79 15.09
CA SER A 88 -16.25 4.67 16.52
C SER A 88 -15.11 3.67 16.73
N ILE A 89 -14.21 3.97 17.67
CA ILE A 89 -13.15 3.05 18.09
C ILE A 89 -13.34 2.72 19.56
N GLN A 90 -13.30 1.43 19.91
CA GLN A 90 -13.38 0.98 21.31
C GLN A 90 -12.27 -0.02 21.64
N SER A 91 -11.82 -0.01 22.89
CA SER A 91 -10.91 -1.04 23.41
C SER A 91 -11.64 -2.37 23.58
N VAL A 92 -11.00 -3.47 23.18
CA VAL A 92 -11.51 -4.84 23.38
C VAL A 92 -10.72 -5.53 24.48
N SER A 93 -9.39 -5.41 24.43
CA SER A 93 -8.46 -5.94 25.42
C SER A 93 -7.12 -5.21 25.29
N ALA A 94 -6.15 -5.48 26.17
CA ALA A 94 -4.81 -4.93 26.04
C ALA A 94 -4.24 -5.13 24.61
N GLY A 95 -3.89 -4.04 23.94
CA GLY A 95 -3.33 -4.03 22.58
C GLY A 95 -4.32 -4.39 21.46
N ARG A 96 -5.63 -4.45 21.72
CA ARG A 96 -6.66 -4.74 20.73
C ARG A 96 -7.81 -3.75 20.82
N ILE A 97 -8.23 -3.26 19.66
CA ILE A 97 -9.33 -2.33 19.49
C ILE A 97 -10.31 -2.86 18.43
N GLU A 98 -11.52 -2.36 18.45
CA GLU A 98 -12.52 -2.58 17.41
C GLU A 98 -12.85 -1.25 16.76
N ILE A 99 -12.71 -1.18 15.43
CA ILE A 99 -13.16 -0.05 14.62
C ILE A 99 -14.53 -0.41 14.05
N ARG A 100 -15.57 0.34 14.41
CA ARG A 100 -16.87 0.29 13.72
C ARG A 100 -16.93 1.42 12.73
N PHE A 101 -16.70 1.10 11.47
CA PHE A 101 -16.64 2.05 10.36
C PHE A 101 -17.97 2.10 9.61
N ARG A 102 -18.30 3.29 9.10
CA ARG A 102 -19.49 3.57 8.31
C ARG A 102 -19.18 4.51 7.14
N LEU A 103 -19.89 4.28 6.03
CA LEU A 103 -19.92 5.16 4.85
C LEU A 103 -21.38 5.42 4.49
N SER A 104 -21.73 6.68 4.29
CA SER A 104 -23.09 7.09 3.94
C SER A 104 -23.11 8.08 2.78
N SER A 105 -24.12 7.95 1.90
CA SER A 105 -24.48 8.96 0.90
C SER A 105 -25.16 10.13 1.59
N VAL A 106 -24.66 11.36 1.37
CA VAL A 106 -25.21 12.58 1.95
C VAL A 106 -26.52 12.98 1.25
N ALA A 107 -26.61 12.75 -0.07
CA ALA A 107 -27.78 13.07 -0.86
C ALA A 107 -28.97 12.17 -0.49
N ASP A 108 -28.74 10.86 -0.47
CA ASP A 108 -29.79 9.86 -0.24
C ASP A 108 -30.02 9.55 1.24
N GLN A 109 -29.17 10.07 2.12
CA GLN A 109 -29.16 9.79 3.56
C GLN A 109 -29.14 8.27 3.84
N LYS A 110 -28.38 7.54 3.02
CA LYS A 110 -28.34 6.10 3.02
C LYS A 110 -26.96 5.62 3.43
N GLN A 111 -26.91 4.73 4.41
CA GLN A 111 -25.69 3.98 4.72
C GLN A 111 -25.38 3.02 3.56
N LEU A 112 -24.19 3.14 3.00
CA LEU A 112 -23.69 2.32 1.90
C LEU A 112 -22.86 1.15 2.44
N LEU A 113 -22.02 1.42 3.45
CA LEU A 113 -21.10 0.42 4.00
C LEU A 113 -21.07 0.48 5.52
N ALA A 114 -21.00 -0.70 6.15
CA ALA A 114 -20.82 -0.88 7.57
C ALA A 114 -19.82 -2.00 7.84
N LEU A 115 -18.72 -1.69 8.53
CA LEU A 115 -17.69 -2.65 8.90
C LEU A 115 -17.48 -2.67 10.42
N THR A 116 -17.11 -3.84 10.95
CA THR A 116 -16.64 -4.02 12.32
C THR A 116 -15.32 -4.76 12.26
N LEU A 117 -14.23 -4.08 12.65
CA LEU A 117 -12.86 -4.56 12.46
C LEU A 117 -12.15 -4.72 13.80
N PRO A 118 -12.10 -5.94 14.37
CA PRO A 118 -11.25 -6.22 15.51
C PRO A 118 -9.79 -6.32 15.05
N ILE A 119 -8.94 -5.41 15.54
CA ILE A 119 -7.53 -5.34 15.14
C ILE A 119 -6.62 -5.22 16.35
N LYS A 120 -5.34 -5.54 16.15
CA LYS A 120 -4.29 -5.14 17.07
C LYS A 120 -3.86 -3.70 16.81
N THR A 121 -3.37 -3.02 17.84
CA THR A 121 -2.88 -1.64 17.72
C THR A 121 -1.60 -1.49 16.88
N ASP A 122 -0.94 -2.59 16.51
CA ASP A 122 0.16 -2.60 15.52
C ASP A 122 -0.32 -2.72 14.05
N GLN A 123 -1.63 -2.90 13.83
CA GLN A 123 -2.24 -3.09 12.50
C GLN A 123 -2.98 -1.84 11.99
N LEU A 124 -2.86 -0.70 12.65
CA LEU A 124 -3.63 0.53 12.36
C LEU A 124 -3.53 0.97 10.90
N ARG A 125 -2.31 1.00 10.33
CA ARG A 125 -2.10 1.36 8.92
C ARG A 125 -2.78 0.40 7.95
N ALA A 126 -2.63 -0.91 8.19
CA ALA A 126 -3.26 -1.93 7.36
C ALA A 126 -4.79 -1.84 7.42
N ALA A 127 -5.36 -1.54 8.58
CA ALA A 127 -6.79 -1.31 8.73
C ALA A 127 -7.25 -0.05 7.97
N ALA A 128 -6.47 1.03 8.00
CA ALA A 128 -6.76 2.24 7.25
C ALA A 128 -6.79 2.01 5.73
N HIS A 129 -5.75 1.36 5.19
CA HIS A 129 -5.69 1.00 3.76
C HIS A 129 -6.86 0.07 3.36
N PHE A 130 -7.20 -0.88 4.21
CA PHE A 130 -8.35 -1.77 3.96
C PHE A 130 -9.67 -1.01 3.93
N ILE A 131 -9.89 -0.07 4.86
CA ILE A 131 -11.09 0.78 4.85
C ILE A 131 -11.12 1.64 3.58
N ALA A 132 -10.00 2.25 3.19
CA ALA A 132 -9.90 3.02 1.95
C ALA A 132 -10.21 2.16 0.71
N ASP A 133 -9.73 0.90 0.67
CA ASP A 133 -10.05 -0.03 -0.41
C ASP A 133 -11.55 -0.31 -0.49
N LYS A 134 -12.22 -0.41 0.66
CA LYS A 134 -13.68 -0.64 0.72
C LYS A 134 -14.50 0.58 0.38
N ILE A 135 -14.06 1.78 0.74
CA ILE A 135 -14.69 3.02 0.26
C ILE A 135 -14.57 3.11 -1.26
N TYR A 136 -13.39 2.86 -1.80
CA TYR A 136 -13.13 2.90 -3.24
C TYR A 136 -13.97 1.86 -3.98
N GLU A 137 -14.01 0.61 -3.50
CA GLU A 137 -14.81 -0.45 -4.10
C GLU A 137 -16.32 -0.14 -4.08
N GLU A 138 -16.84 0.36 -2.96
CA GLU A 138 -18.27 0.68 -2.83
C GLU A 138 -18.71 1.81 -3.78
N ILE A 139 -17.89 2.86 -3.94
CA ILE A 139 -18.25 4.04 -4.73
C ILE A 139 -17.88 3.89 -6.21
N ILE A 140 -16.72 3.30 -6.51
CA ILE A 140 -16.19 3.19 -7.89
C ILE A 140 -16.61 1.87 -8.55
N GLY A 141 -16.93 0.83 -7.78
CA GLY A 141 -17.37 -0.48 -8.28
C GLY A 141 -16.24 -1.42 -8.71
N VAL A 142 -14.97 -1.09 -8.41
CA VAL A 142 -13.81 -1.96 -8.64
C VAL A 142 -12.90 -1.99 -7.41
N PRO A 143 -12.16 -3.08 -7.15
CA PRO A 143 -11.32 -3.18 -5.96
C PRO A 143 -10.27 -2.06 -5.86
N GLY A 144 -10.13 -1.49 -4.67
CA GLY A 144 -9.01 -0.59 -4.34
C GLY A 144 -7.67 -1.31 -4.32
N ALA A 145 -6.58 -0.54 -4.42
CA ALA A 145 -5.20 -1.05 -4.40
C ALA A 145 -4.34 -0.44 -3.28
N PHE A 146 -4.93 0.21 -2.28
CA PHE A 146 -4.20 0.89 -1.21
C PHE A 146 -3.52 -0.09 -0.26
N SER A 147 -4.11 -1.28 -0.02
CA SER A 147 -3.48 -2.34 0.79
C SER A 147 -2.40 -3.13 0.06
N THR A 148 -2.00 -2.72 -1.15
CA THR A 148 -0.96 -3.42 -1.92
C THR A 148 0.44 -3.02 -1.47
N LYS A 149 1.45 -3.68 -2.06
CA LYS A 149 2.87 -3.43 -1.79
C LYS A 149 3.61 -3.20 -3.10
N LEU A 150 4.69 -2.44 -3.00
CA LEU A 150 5.63 -2.22 -4.09
C LEU A 150 6.88 -3.05 -3.86
N ALA A 151 7.48 -3.53 -4.94
CA ALA A 151 8.85 -4.03 -4.94
C ALA A 151 9.68 -3.19 -5.90
N TYR A 152 10.83 -2.71 -5.44
CA TYR A 152 11.69 -1.83 -6.21
C TYR A 152 13.14 -2.04 -5.80
N VAL A 153 14.06 -1.57 -6.65
CA VAL A 153 15.50 -1.62 -6.36
C VAL A 153 15.97 -0.21 -6.07
N THR A 154 16.65 -0.01 -4.94
CA THR A 154 17.37 1.22 -4.64
C THR A 154 18.86 1.04 -4.89
N VAL A 155 19.52 2.11 -5.31
CA VAL A 155 20.97 2.18 -5.47
C VAL A 155 21.48 3.29 -4.59
N THR A 156 22.40 2.97 -3.70
CA THR A 156 23.05 3.95 -2.81
C THR A 156 24.55 3.86 -2.98
N GLU A 157 25.21 5.01 -3.04
CA GLU A 157 26.67 5.10 -3.13
C GLU A 157 27.20 5.77 -1.86
N ASN A 158 28.16 5.13 -1.22
CA ASN A 158 28.82 5.66 -0.01
C ASN A 158 30.33 5.34 -0.05
N SER A 159 31.05 5.69 1.02
CA SER A 159 32.50 5.46 1.12
C SER A 159 32.92 3.99 1.01
N SER A 160 31.99 3.04 1.20
CA SER A 160 32.21 1.59 1.06
C SER A 160 31.84 1.06 -0.34
N GLY A 161 31.39 1.92 -1.25
CA GLY A 161 31.03 1.60 -2.63
C GLY A 161 29.53 1.71 -2.93
N VAL A 162 29.15 1.20 -4.09
CA VAL A 162 27.75 1.13 -4.56
C VAL A 162 27.06 -0.08 -3.93
N HIS A 163 25.84 0.12 -3.43
CA HIS A 163 25.00 -0.90 -2.82
C HIS A 163 23.63 -0.89 -3.48
N PHE A 164 23.21 -2.06 -3.95
CA PHE A 164 21.90 -2.33 -4.52
C PHE A 164 21.04 -3.02 -3.47
N GLN A 165 19.79 -2.59 -3.30
CA GLN A 165 18.87 -3.24 -2.37
C GLN A 165 17.55 -3.52 -3.05
N LEU A 166 17.09 -4.77 -2.95
CA LEU A 166 15.72 -5.14 -3.29
C LEU A 166 14.83 -4.79 -2.09
N MET A 167 13.98 -3.79 -2.27
CA MET A 167 13.11 -3.23 -1.25
C MET A 167 11.66 -3.65 -1.48
N VAL A 168 10.91 -3.81 -0.40
CA VAL A 168 9.45 -3.88 -0.40
C VAL A 168 8.87 -2.82 0.53
N SER A 169 7.84 -2.11 0.09
CA SER A 169 7.10 -1.13 0.90
C SER A 169 5.60 -1.31 0.72
N ASP A 170 4.81 -0.60 1.53
CA ASP A 170 3.40 -0.37 1.24
C ASP A 170 3.25 0.44 -0.06
N ALA A 171 2.05 0.43 -0.65
CA ALA A 171 1.74 1.10 -1.91
C ALA A 171 1.98 2.62 -1.87
N ASP A 172 1.97 3.21 -0.68
CA ASP A 172 2.22 4.61 -0.41
C ASP A 172 3.69 4.92 -0.04
N GLY A 173 4.58 3.92 -0.11
CA GLY A 173 6.00 4.05 0.18
C GLY A 173 6.40 3.86 1.65
N PHE A 174 5.43 3.70 2.56
CA PHE A 174 5.70 3.46 3.98
C PHE A 174 6.17 2.03 4.25
N ASN A 175 6.72 1.81 5.45
CA ASN A 175 7.23 0.51 5.91
C ASN A 175 8.22 -0.16 4.94
N PRO A 176 9.25 0.57 4.42
CA PRO A 176 10.23 -0.03 3.52
C PRO A 176 11.07 -1.08 4.25
N GLN A 177 11.23 -2.24 3.62
CA GLN A 177 12.03 -3.36 4.13
C GLN A 177 13.00 -3.83 3.05
N SER A 178 14.28 -3.97 3.42
CA SER A 178 15.29 -4.55 2.54
C SER A 178 15.21 -6.07 2.59
N LEU A 179 14.89 -6.70 1.46
CA LEU A 179 14.86 -8.16 1.33
C LEU A 179 16.23 -8.73 1.02
N VAL A 180 16.98 -8.05 0.14
CA VAL A 180 18.30 -8.47 -0.33
C VAL A 180 19.17 -7.23 -0.48
N THR A 181 20.41 -7.31 -0.01
CA THR A 181 21.44 -6.27 -0.21
C THR A 181 22.59 -6.88 -0.97
N SER A 182 23.10 -6.15 -1.98
CA SER A 182 24.19 -6.61 -2.82
C SER A 182 25.15 -5.48 -3.20
N LYS A 183 26.40 -5.86 -3.49
CA LYS A 183 27.38 -4.96 -4.14
C LYS A 183 27.25 -4.97 -5.66
N GLU A 184 26.48 -5.91 -6.20
CA GLU A 184 26.24 -6.07 -7.64
C GLU A 184 24.77 -5.76 -7.98
N PRO A 185 24.46 -5.41 -9.23
CA PRO A 185 23.10 -5.07 -9.63
C PRO A 185 22.04 -6.13 -9.27
N LEU A 186 20.89 -5.63 -8.81
CA LEU A 186 19.65 -6.37 -8.67
C LEU A 186 18.63 -5.78 -9.65
N MET A 187 17.89 -6.61 -10.38
CA MET A 187 17.00 -6.12 -11.44
C MET A 187 15.69 -6.90 -11.52
N SER A 188 14.69 -6.25 -12.15
CA SER A 188 13.44 -6.86 -12.60
C SER A 188 12.72 -7.71 -11.53
N PRO A 189 12.39 -7.15 -10.35
CA PRO A 189 11.61 -7.88 -9.38
C PRO A 189 10.21 -8.18 -9.93
N ALA A 190 9.73 -9.40 -9.69
CA ALA A 190 8.42 -9.87 -10.10
C ALA A 190 7.75 -10.64 -8.95
N TRP A 191 6.59 -10.15 -8.52
CA TRP A 191 5.78 -10.79 -7.48
C TRP A 191 5.19 -12.11 -7.96
N SER A 192 5.20 -13.12 -7.09
CA SER A 192 4.29 -14.26 -7.25
C SER A 192 2.84 -13.83 -7.01
N PRO A 193 1.84 -14.47 -7.67
CA PRO A 193 0.43 -14.09 -7.52
C PRO A 193 -0.09 -14.21 -6.08
N ASP A 194 0.45 -15.16 -5.32
CA ASP A 194 0.17 -15.37 -3.89
C ASP A 194 0.79 -14.30 -2.97
N ARG A 195 1.61 -13.39 -3.52
CA ARG A 195 2.34 -12.33 -2.81
C ARG A 195 3.31 -12.83 -1.73
N GLN A 196 3.72 -14.11 -1.77
CA GLN A 196 4.63 -14.68 -0.78
C GLN A 196 6.09 -14.64 -1.22
N ARG A 197 6.34 -14.46 -2.52
CA ARG A 197 7.66 -14.56 -3.12
C ARG A 197 7.89 -13.46 -4.16
N ILE A 198 9.17 -13.13 -4.35
CA ILE A 198 9.62 -12.24 -5.43
C ILE A 198 10.71 -12.96 -6.22
N ALA A 199 10.51 -13.11 -7.52
CA ALA A 199 11.59 -13.48 -8.43
C ALA A 199 12.35 -12.22 -8.85
N TYR A 200 13.68 -12.31 -8.98
CA TYR A 200 14.51 -11.16 -9.36
C TYR A 200 15.81 -11.65 -10.00
N VAL A 201 16.45 -10.75 -10.75
CA VAL A 201 17.76 -10.98 -11.36
C VAL A 201 18.84 -10.45 -10.42
N SER A 202 19.90 -11.22 -10.25
CA SER A 202 21.08 -10.86 -9.46
C SER A 202 22.35 -11.11 -10.27
N PHE A 203 23.31 -10.20 -10.14
CA PHE A 203 24.63 -10.28 -10.78
C PHE A 203 25.76 -10.67 -9.81
N GLU A 204 25.41 -11.12 -8.60
CA GLU A 204 26.36 -11.42 -7.51
C GLU A 204 27.42 -12.48 -7.85
N GLN A 205 27.17 -13.32 -8.85
CA GLN A 205 28.10 -14.36 -9.29
C GLN A 205 28.92 -13.93 -10.52
N GLY A 206 28.85 -12.66 -10.93
CA GLY A 206 29.52 -12.13 -12.12
C GLY A 206 28.75 -12.34 -13.43
N ASN A 207 27.69 -13.14 -13.43
CA ASN A 207 26.73 -13.27 -14.53
C ASN A 207 25.29 -13.12 -13.99
N SER A 208 24.34 -12.78 -14.87
CA SER A 208 22.93 -12.68 -14.49
C SER A 208 22.37 -14.04 -14.10
N ALA A 209 21.80 -14.15 -12.90
CA ALA A 209 21.10 -15.31 -12.40
C ALA A 209 19.73 -14.92 -11.83
N ILE A 210 18.74 -15.79 -11.98
CA ILE A 210 17.38 -15.57 -11.46
C ILE A 210 17.23 -16.29 -10.13
N TYR A 211 16.81 -15.54 -9.12
CA TYR A 211 16.52 -16.05 -7.79
C TYR A 211 15.06 -15.87 -7.43
N LEU A 212 14.58 -16.72 -6.54
CA LEU A 212 13.30 -16.63 -5.88
C LEU A 212 13.51 -16.35 -4.40
N GLN A 213 12.99 -15.23 -3.91
CA GLN A 213 13.06 -14.82 -2.51
C GLN A 213 11.71 -15.03 -1.83
N HIS A 214 11.68 -15.81 -0.76
CA HIS A 214 10.50 -15.92 0.10
C HIS A 214 10.48 -14.79 1.12
N LEU A 215 9.36 -14.06 1.21
CA LEU A 215 9.27 -12.82 2.00
C LEU A 215 9.24 -13.07 3.50
N LYS A 216 8.51 -14.11 3.94
CA LYS A 216 8.38 -14.43 5.37
C LYS A 216 9.62 -15.09 5.97
N THR A 217 10.22 -16.06 5.28
CA THR A 217 11.33 -16.87 5.82
C THR A 217 12.70 -16.29 5.49
N GLY A 218 12.80 -15.42 4.48
CA GLY A 218 14.09 -14.99 3.95
C GLY A 218 14.78 -16.06 3.10
N GLU A 219 14.14 -17.20 2.84
CA GLU A 219 14.71 -18.27 2.00
C GLU A 219 14.92 -17.78 0.57
N ARG A 220 16.09 -18.11 0.01
CA ARG A 220 16.51 -17.75 -1.33
C ARG A 220 16.82 -19.00 -2.15
N THR A 221 16.12 -19.19 -3.26
CA THR A 221 16.29 -20.34 -4.16
C THR A 221 16.82 -19.88 -5.52
N LEU A 222 17.81 -20.59 -6.07
CA LEU A 222 18.30 -20.33 -7.42
C LEU A 222 17.37 -20.98 -8.45
N MET A 223 16.84 -20.19 -9.38
CA MET A 223 15.90 -20.66 -10.41
C MET A 223 16.56 -20.87 -11.78
N ALA A 224 17.48 -19.97 -12.16
CA ALA A 224 18.20 -20.08 -13.43
C ALA A 224 19.60 -19.46 -13.33
N ASN A 225 20.60 -20.17 -13.82
CA ASN A 225 21.99 -19.72 -13.91
C ASN A 225 22.69 -20.34 -15.12
N PHE A 226 22.12 -20.14 -16.30
CA PHE A 226 22.72 -20.61 -17.54
C PHE A 226 23.79 -19.64 -18.04
N LYS A 227 24.69 -20.11 -18.90
CA LYS A 227 25.62 -19.22 -19.60
C LYS A 227 24.83 -18.21 -20.46
N GLY A 228 25.24 -16.96 -20.41
CA GLY A 228 24.57 -15.86 -21.10
C GLY A 228 23.57 -15.12 -20.20
N ILE A 229 22.54 -14.56 -20.79
CA ILE A 229 21.50 -13.78 -20.14
C ILE A 229 20.52 -14.73 -19.43
N ASN A 230 20.16 -14.41 -18.18
CA ASN A 230 19.03 -14.97 -17.44
C ASN A 230 18.26 -13.78 -16.84
N SER A 231 17.13 -13.40 -17.42
CA SER A 231 16.46 -12.15 -17.05
C SER A 231 14.93 -12.21 -17.18
N ALA A 232 14.30 -11.06 -16.86
CA ALA A 232 12.88 -10.78 -17.05
C ALA A 232 11.94 -11.86 -16.49
N PRO A 233 12.08 -12.27 -15.21
CA PRO A 233 11.18 -13.24 -14.62
C PRO A 233 9.74 -12.70 -14.57
N LYS A 234 8.75 -13.53 -14.88
CA LYS A 234 7.34 -13.21 -14.67
C LYS A 234 6.53 -14.46 -14.35
N PHE A 235 5.79 -14.42 -13.26
CA PHE A 235 4.91 -15.52 -12.87
C PHE A 235 3.69 -15.61 -13.77
N SER A 236 3.24 -16.83 -14.04
CA SER A 236 1.89 -17.06 -14.55
C SER A 236 0.85 -16.62 -13.51
N PRO A 237 -0.36 -16.18 -13.90
CA PRO A 237 -1.39 -15.76 -12.95
C PRO A 237 -1.81 -16.84 -11.95
N ASP A 238 -1.70 -18.11 -12.34
CA ASP A 238 -1.96 -19.27 -11.47
C ASP A 238 -0.77 -19.67 -10.58
N GLY A 239 0.37 -19.00 -10.73
CA GLY A 239 1.59 -19.20 -9.93
C GLY A 239 2.35 -20.49 -10.21
N ARG A 240 1.93 -21.30 -11.20
CA ARG A 240 2.53 -22.61 -11.50
C ARG A 240 3.79 -22.53 -12.34
N HIS A 241 3.97 -21.43 -13.09
CA HIS A 241 5.09 -21.26 -14.01
C HIS A 241 5.77 -19.91 -13.79
N LEU A 242 7.05 -19.85 -14.13
CA LEU A 242 7.84 -18.63 -14.20
C LEU A 242 8.40 -18.53 -15.62
N ALA A 243 7.87 -17.60 -16.41
CA ALA A 243 8.43 -17.28 -17.71
C ALA A 243 9.71 -16.47 -17.50
N VAL A 244 10.75 -16.78 -18.28
CA VAL A 244 12.06 -16.13 -18.19
C VAL A 244 12.66 -15.92 -19.57
N THR A 245 13.57 -14.95 -19.71
CA THR A 245 14.38 -14.79 -20.92
C THR A 245 15.76 -15.40 -20.69
N LEU A 246 16.13 -16.40 -21.49
CA LEU A 246 17.44 -17.05 -21.43
C LEU A 246 18.17 -16.94 -22.77
N SER A 247 19.49 -16.69 -22.73
CA SER A 247 20.32 -16.73 -23.95
C SER A 247 21.21 -17.97 -24.07
N LYS A 248 20.83 -19.07 -23.41
CA LYS A 248 21.61 -20.32 -23.36
C LYS A 248 21.77 -21.00 -24.73
N GLY A 249 20.89 -20.70 -25.68
CA GLY A 249 20.92 -21.19 -27.06
C GLY A 249 21.66 -20.27 -28.04
N GLY A 250 22.28 -19.19 -27.57
CA GLY A 250 22.98 -18.18 -28.39
C GLY A 250 22.15 -16.91 -28.63
N ASN A 251 20.84 -17.03 -28.83
CA ASN A 251 19.89 -15.91 -28.89
C ASN A 251 19.06 -15.85 -27.60
N ALA A 252 18.54 -14.67 -27.28
CA ALA A 252 17.63 -14.48 -26.15
C ALA A 252 16.22 -14.95 -26.52
N ASP A 253 15.78 -16.04 -25.89
CA ASP A 253 14.45 -16.64 -26.10
C ASP A 253 13.66 -16.71 -24.79
N ILE A 254 12.33 -16.82 -24.90
CA ILE A 254 11.44 -17.03 -23.76
C ILE A 254 11.36 -18.52 -23.44
N TYR A 255 11.50 -18.86 -22.17
CA TYR A 255 11.37 -20.21 -21.62
C TYR A 255 10.32 -20.26 -20.52
#